data_AF-A0A519V1J3-F1
#
_entry.id   AF-A0A519V1J3-F1
#
_cell.length_a   1.000
_cell.length_b   1.000
_cell.length_c   1.000
_cell.angle_alpha   90.00
_cell.angle_beta   90.00
_cell.angle_gamma   90.00
#
_symmetry.space_group_name_H-M   'P 1'
#
loop_
_entity.id
_entity.type
_entity.pdbx_description
1 polymer ?
#
loop_
_entity_poly.entity_id
_entity_poly.type
_entity_poly.pdbx_seq_one_letter_code
_entity_poly.pdbx_strand_id
1 'polypeptide(L)'
;QGSSGGGAVAAPAPVAPVAATPIMAAAAAPAALPATADLTPEEALELKKPFGATARIERQATELSASQQAFLQDLTRRYTHKTSASKAHTQRHRAHMADPRVVSGFRPLTKELVYPLVVNKSSGSRLWDLDGHEYIDALNGFGSSLLGHQPEFVKAALHEQIEHGYEIGPQHALAGEVCQLLCELTGHDRAALCNTGSEAVLGAMRIARTVTGRSLIVAFSGSYHGIADEVLVRGTKKLKSFPAAPGILPAAVQNMLILDYGTDESLRIIRERAHELAAVLVEPVQSRRPEFQPVAFLRQVREATAATGTALIFDEVITGFRLHLGGAQALFGIKADLATYGKVVGGGLSIGVIAGHDEWMDALDGGFWQYGDASFPEVGVTYFAGTFVRHPLALAAAKASLGYLKAQGPALQQGLTAQADRLAQALNTEFERQQIPCYVAQFSSLWKIKFREELPYNELLFTLMREKGIHIWDGFPCFLTTAHSAEDVNQIVAACLASARELAAAGFFQTPLSV
;
A
#
# COMPACT_ATOMS: atom_id res chain seq x y z
N GLN A 1 31.68 61.11 -23.48
CA GLN A 1 30.64 62.14 -23.22
C GLN A 1 29.37 61.70 -23.94
N GLY A 2 28.22 61.72 -23.26
CA GLY A 2 26.93 61.20 -23.76
C GLY A 2 26.24 60.40 -22.65
N SER A 3 25.74 61.07 -21.62
CA SER A 3 24.39 61.65 -21.50
C SER A 3 23.31 60.61 -21.18
N SER A 4 22.82 60.78 -19.95
CA SER A 4 21.70 60.12 -19.28
C SER A 4 20.37 60.23 -20.01
N GLY A 5 19.57 59.17 -19.95
CA GLY A 5 18.13 59.19 -20.18
C GLY A 5 17.48 58.07 -19.37
N GLY A 6 16.90 58.42 -18.23
CA GLY A 6 16.16 57.49 -17.36
C GLY A 6 14.83 57.07 -17.98
N GLY A 7 14.58 55.78 -18.05
CA GLY A 7 13.28 55.20 -18.38
C GLY A 7 12.65 54.60 -17.13
N ALA A 8 11.54 55.19 -16.69
CA ALA A 8 10.71 54.68 -15.60
C ALA A 8 10.05 53.35 -16.02
N VAL A 9 10.16 52.32 -15.17
CA VAL A 9 9.46 51.05 -15.33
C VAL A 9 8.01 51.25 -14.89
N ALA A 10 7.07 51.17 -15.84
CA ALA A 10 5.64 51.23 -15.57
C ALA A 10 5.17 49.93 -14.88
N ALA A 11 4.42 50.07 -13.79
CA ALA A 11 3.76 48.97 -13.09
C ALA A 11 2.63 48.38 -13.94
N PRO A 12 2.38 47.05 -13.91
CA PRO A 12 1.27 46.45 -14.63
C PRO A 12 -0.07 46.82 -13.96
N ALA A 13 -1.04 47.21 -14.79
CA ALA A 13 -2.41 47.53 -14.38
C ALA A 13 -3.17 46.30 -13.87
N PRO A 14 -4.16 46.46 -12.97
CA PRO A 14 -4.94 45.35 -12.43
C PRO A 14 -5.88 44.78 -13.50
N VAL A 15 -5.84 43.46 -13.69
CA VAL A 15 -6.77 42.75 -14.57
C VAL A 15 -8.08 42.54 -13.82
N ALA A 16 -9.17 43.09 -14.35
CA ALA A 16 -10.52 42.94 -13.81
C ALA A 16 -11.00 41.47 -13.85
N PRO A 17 -11.87 41.04 -12.91
CA PRO A 17 -12.34 39.66 -12.88
C PRO A 17 -13.26 39.38 -14.07
N VAL A 18 -12.91 38.36 -14.85
CA VAL A 18 -13.80 37.81 -15.88
C VAL A 18 -14.92 37.07 -15.18
N ALA A 19 -16.16 37.54 -15.38
CA ALA A 19 -17.37 36.92 -14.87
C ALA A 19 -17.49 35.48 -15.37
N ALA A 20 -17.66 34.54 -14.43
CA ALA A 20 -17.89 33.14 -14.75
C ALA A 20 -19.20 33.00 -15.54
N THR A 21 -19.09 32.48 -16.75
CA THR A 21 -20.23 32.05 -17.56
C THR A 21 -20.92 30.88 -16.82
N PRO A 22 -22.27 30.85 -16.72
CA PRO A 22 -22.95 29.77 -16.02
C PRO A 22 -22.81 28.49 -16.83
N ILE A 23 -22.04 27.54 -16.31
CA ILE A 23 -21.95 26.19 -16.88
C ILE A 23 -23.30 25.50 -16.64
N MET A 24 -23.79 24.88 -17.71
CA MET A 24 -25.09 24.24 -17.89
C MET A 24 -25.69 23.58 -16.65
N ALA A 25 -26.98 23.84 -16.48
CA ALA A 25 -27.89 23.15 -15.59
C ALA A 25 -27.75 21.62 -15.71
N ALA A 26 -27.95 20.96 -14.57
CA ALA A 26 -27.92 19.52 -14.36
C ALA A 26 -28.34 18.72 -15.59
N ALA A 27 -27.37 18.03 -16.21
CA ALA A 27 -27.66 16.98 -17.17
C ALA A 27 -28.50 15.90 -16.47
N ALA A 28 -29.57 15.50 -17.16
CA ALA A 28 -30.55 14.52 -16.73
C ALA A 28 -29.91 13.27 -16.11
N ALA A 29 -30.58 12.69 -15.11
CA ALA A 29 -30.20 11.45 -14.46
C ALA A 29 -29.81 10.39 -15.50
N PRO A 30 -28.66 9.70 -15.32
CA PRO A 30 -28.28 8.64 -16.23
C PRO A 30 -29.39 7.58 -16.25
N ALA A 31 -29.71 7.10 -17.45
CA ALA A 31 -30.66 6.01 -17.66
C ALA A 31 -30.36 4.88 -16.67
N ALA A 32 -31.41 4.42 -15.98
CA ALA A 32 -31.32 3.41 -14.95
C ALA A 32 -30.56 2.17 -15.48
N LEU A 33 -29.48 1.83 -14.78
CA LEU A 33 -28.89 0.50 -14.84
C LEU A 33 -30.02 -0.53 -14.56
N PRO A 34 -29.97 -1.74 -15.15
CA PRO A 34 -30.99 -2.76 -14.90
C PRO A 34 -31.14 -2.93 -13.39
N ALA A 35 -32.40 -2.89 -12.93
CA ALA A 35 -32.80 -2.78 -11.53
C ALA A 35 -31.83 -3.50 -10.58
N THR A 36 -31.22 -2.74 -9.68
CA THR A 36 -30.49 -3.27 -8.53
C THR A 36 -31.44 -4.18 -7.77
N ALA A 37 -31.27 -5.49 -7.94
CA ALA A 37 -31.97 -6.51 -7.18
C ALA A 37 -31.84 -6.23 -5.68
N ASP A 38 -32.95 -6.36 -4.94
CA ASP A 38 -33.13 -6.13 -3.50
C ASP A 38 -31.84 -6.25 -2.66
N LEU A 39 -31.14 -5.12 -2.51
CA LEU A 39 -30.04 -4.99 -1.54
C LEU A 39 -30.66 -4.90 -0.15
N THR A 40 -30.18 -5.70 0.80
CA THR A 40 -30.57 -5.50 2.20
C THR A 40 -30.01 -4.17 2.73
N PRO A 41 -30.61 -3.58 3.79
CA PRO A 41 -30.06 -2.39 4.42
C PRO A 41 -28.60 -2.54 4.87
N GLU A 42 -28.20 -3.73 5.31
CA GLU A 42 -26.81 -4.06 5.66
C GLU A 42 -25.88 -4.04 4.44
N GLU A 43 -26.31 -4.63 3.31
CA GLU A 43 -25.55 -4.61 2.06
C GLU A 43 -25.37 -3.17 1.56
N ALA A 44 -26.42 -2.34 1.66
CA ALA A 44 -26.34 -0.94 1.29
C ALA A 44 -25.38 -0.13 2.19
N LEU A 45 -25.20 -0.49 3.46
CA LEU A 45 -24.26 0.16 4.37
C LEU A 45 -22.81 -0.24 4.07
N GLU A 46 -22.54 -1.53 3.86
CA GLU A 46 -21.21 -2.02 3.52
C GLU A 46 -20.69 -1.46 2.18
N LEU A 47 -21.58 -1.26 1.21
CA LEU A 47 -21.24 -0.64 -0.08
C LEU A 47 -20.88 0.85 0.02
N LYS A 48 -21.27 1.54 1.11
CA LYS A 48 -20.96 2.97 1.33
C LYS A 48 -19.58 3.20 1.98
N LYS A 49 -18.98 2.19 2.59
CA LYS A 49 -17.66 2.34 3.26
C LYS A 49 -16.57 2.64 2.22
N PRO A 50 -15.49 3.36 2.55
CA PRO A 50 -14.32 3.49 1.68
C PRO A 50 -13.64 2.12 1.43
N PHE A 51 -13.04 1.90 0.26
CA PHE A 51 -12.29 0.67 -0.05
C PHE A 51 -10.78 0.93 -0.01
N GLY A 52 -10.00 0.03 0.60
CA GLY A 52 -8.54 0.08 0.55
C GLY A 52 -7.94 1.44 0.94
N ALA A 53 -7.12 2.02 0.05
CA ALA A 53 -6.47 3.32 0.23
C ALA A 53 -7.26 4.52 -0.34
N THR A 54 -8.56 4.35 -0.59
CA THR A 54 -9.42 5.41 -1.15
C THR A 54 -9.51 6.62 -0.21
N ALA A 55 -9.57 7.82 -0.78
CA ALA A 55 -9.68 9.05 -0.01
C ALA A 55 -10.95 9.08 0.85
N ARG A 56 -10.79 9.49 2.11
CA ARG A 56 -11.89 9.75 3.05
C ARG A 56 -12.31 11.21 2.93
N ILE A 57 -13.56 11.46 2.55
CA ILE A 57 -14.13 12.80 2.38
C ILE A 57 -15.38 12.90 3.23
N GLU A 58 -15.36 13.78 4.23
CA GLU A 58 -16.54 14.11 5.01
C GLU A 58 -17.00 15.52 4.66
N ARG A 59 -18.29 15.66 4.31
CA ARG A 59 -18.89 16.93 3.86
C ARG A 59 -19.62 17.68 4.98
N GLN A 60 -19.82 17.02 6.13
CA GLN A 60 -20.48 17.57 7.30
C GLN A 60 -19.47 17.84 8.40
N ALA A 61 -19.76 18.81 9.26
CA ALA A 61 -18.94 19.16 10.42
C ALA A 61 -19.65 18.68 11.69
N THR A 62 -18.94 17.96 12.55
CA THR A 62 -19.36 17.72 13.94
C THR A 62 -19.05 18.96 14.76
N GLU A 63 -19.98 19.41 15.60
CA GLU A 63 -19.78 20.57 16.49
C GLU A 63 -18.59 20.34 17.43
N LEU A 64 -17.72 21.34 17.54
CA LEU A 64 -16.56 21.34 18.43
C LEU A 64 -16.85 22.19 19.66
N SER A 65 -16.36 21.76 20.83
CA SER A 65 -16.33 22.62 22.01
C SER A 65 -15.40 23.82 21.81
N ALA A 66 -15.56 24.87 22.63
CA ALA A 66 -14.69 26.05 22.56
C ALA A 66 -13.19 25.69 22.73
N SER A 67 -12.87 24.70 23.58
CA SER A 67 -11.51 24.20 23.78
C SER A 67 -10.96 23.50 22.53
N GLN A 68 -11.75 22.59 21.94
CA GLN A 68 -11.39 21.89 20.70
C GLN A 68 -11.21 22.86 19.53
N GLN A 69 -12.05 23.89 19.43
CA GLN A 69 -11.97 24.91 18.40
C GLN A 69 -10.71 25.76 18.56
N ALA A 70 -10.40 26.22 19.77
CA ALA A 70 -9.17 26.96 20.06
C ALA A 70 -7.92 26.13 19.74
N PHE A 71 -7.92 24.84 20.13
CA PHE A 71 -6.84 23.91 19.81
C PHE A 71 -6.66 23.75 18.28
N LEU A 72 -7.75 23.52 17.55
CA LEU A 72 -7.69 23.33 16.10
C LEU A 72 -7.20 24.58 15.37
N GLN A 73 -7.62 25.77 15.80
CA GLN A 73 -7.14 27.04 15.25
C GLN A 73 -5.63 27.21 15.47
N ASP A 74 -5.17 26.94 16.69
CA ASP A 74 -3.75 27.03 17.02
C ASP A 74 -2.90 26.02 16.23
N LEU A 75 -3.32 24.76 16.19
CA LEU A 75 -2.66 23.71 15.40
C LEU A 75 -2.62 24.08 13.91
N THR A 76 -3.73 24.59 13.37
CA THR A 76 -3.80 25.04 11.98
C THR A 76 -2.76 26.11 11.70
N ARG A 77 -2.65 27.12 12.57
CA ARG A 77 -1.66 28.19 12.44
C ARG A 77 -0.24 27.65 12.49
N ARG A 78 0.11 26.84 13.50
CA ARG A 78 1.47 26.28 13.65
C ARG A 78 1.85 25.37 12.48
N TYR A 79 0.97 24.44 12.11
CA TYR A 79 1.24 23.46 11.06
C TYR A 79 1.37 24.12 9.68
N THR A 80 0.46 25.03 9.34
CA THR A 80 0.51 25.74 8.05
C THR A 80 1.67 26.72 7.94
N HIS A 81 2.12 27.27 9.07
CA HIS A 81 3.35 28.06 9.11
C HIS A 81 4.58 27.17 8.87
N LYS A 82 4.69 26.02 9.57
CA LYS A 82 5.80 25.07 9.39
C LYS A 82 5.88 24.54 7.96
N THR A 83 4.75 24.23 7.34
CA THR A 83 4.70 23.50 6.05
C THR A 83 4.18 24.38 4.91
N SER A 84 4.55 25.67 4.96
CA SER A 84 4.00 26.71 4.11
C SER A 84 4.25 26.45 2.62
N ALA A 85 5.45 25.97 2.26
CA ALA A 85 5.80 25.66 0.89
C ALA A 85 5.05 24.42 0.39
N SER A 86 4.85 23.40 1.23
CA SER A 86 4.04 22.22 0.88
C SER A 86 2.59 22.59 0.56
N LYS A 87 1.98 23.46 1.38
CA LYS A 87 0.63 23.97 1.13
C LYS A 87 0.55 24.81 -0.15
N ALA A 88 1.49 25.74 -0.33
CA ALA A 88 1.54 26.60 -1.51
C ALA A 88 1.79 25.81 -2.81
N HIS A 89 2.67 24.80 -2.76
CA HIS A 89 2.92 23.88 -3.86
C HIS A 89 1.63 23.13 -4.22
N THR A 90 0.96 22.54 -3.23
CA THR A 90 -0.31 21.84 -3.46
C THR A 90 -1.34 22.78 -4.13
N GLN A 91 -1.52 24.01 -3.63
CA GLN A 91 -2.46 24.96 -4.22
C GLN A 91 -2.09 25.35 -5.66
N ARG A 92 -0.82 25.61 -5.93
CA ARG A 92 -0.33 26.02 -7.25
C ARG A 92 -0.56 24.93 -8.30
N HIS A 93 -0.34 23.66 -7.94
CA HIS A 93 -0.37 22.55 -8.89
C HIS A 93 -1.70 21.80 -8.94
N ARG A 94 -2.61 21.99 -7.97
CA ARG A 94 -3.90 21.27 -7.91
C ARG A 94 -4.75 21.37 -9.18
N ALA A 95 -4.66 22.48 -9.92
CA ALA A 95 -5.40 22.65 -11.17
C ALA A 95 -4.87 21.79 -12.33
N HIS A 96 -3.61 21.34 -12.25
CA HIS A 96 -2.93 20.58 -13.31
C HIS A 96 -2.59 19.14 -12.90
N MET A 97 -2.38 18.89 -11.60
CA MET A 97 -2.01 17.59 -11.05
C MET A 97 -3.20 16.96 -10.31
N ALA A 98 -3.94 16.10 -11.02
CA ALA A 98 -5.02 15.31 -10.43
C ALA A 98 -4.44 14.14 -9.63
N ASP A 99 -4.41 14.27 -8.30
CA ASP A 99 -3.88 13.27 -7.39
C ASP A 99 -4.95 12.85 -6.36
N PRO A 100 -5.36 11.57 -6.28
CA PRO A 100 -6.35 11.13 -5.29
C PRO A 100 -5.88 11.31 -3.84
N ARG A 101 -4.59 11.54 -3.60
CA ARG A 101 -4.02 11.73 -2.26
C ARG A 101 -4.28 13.10 -1.66
N VAL A 102 -4.46 14.14 -2.47
CA VAL A 102 -4.59 15.53 -1.97
C VAL A 102 -5.95 15.81 -1.31
N VAL A 103 -6.89 14.86 -1.37
CA VAL A 103 -8.24 14.97 -0.80
C VAL A 103 -8.46 14.00 0.37
N SER A 104 -7.51 13.11 0.66
CA SER A 104 -7.58 12.18 1.78
C SER A 104 -7.64 12.92 3.12
N GLY A 105 -8.70 12.67 3.89
CA GLY A 105 -8.92 13.31 5.19
C GLY A 105 -9.59 14.69 5.09
N PHE A 106 -10.19 15.03 3.95
CA PHE A 106 -10.88 16.30 3.78
C PHE A 106 -12.11 16.40 4.70
N ARG A 107 -12.11 17.44 5.53
CA ARG A 107 -13.29 17.97 6.22
C ARG A 107 -13.32 19.50 6.07
N PRO A 108 -14.49 20.16 6.01
CA PRO A 108 -14.55 21.62 5.94
C PRO A 108 -13.75 22.34 7.04
N LEU A 109 -13.79 21.84 8.28
CA LEU A 109 -13.11 22.44 9.44
C LEU A 109 -11.60 22.21 9.45
N THR A 110 -11.11 21.12 8.85
CA THR A 110 -9.68 20.79 8.82
C THR A 110 -9.05 21.02 7.44
N LYS A 111 -9.78 21.58 6.46
CA LYS A 111 -9.30 21.73 5.08
C LYS A 111 -7.93 22.42 4.96
N GLU A 112 -7.65 23.35 5.87
CA GLU A 112 -6.39 24.11 5.93
C GLU A 112 -5.20 23.26 6.42
N LEU A 113 -5.43 22.00 6.81
CA LEU A 113 -4.44 20.99 7.19
C LEU A 113 -4.34 19.85 6.14
N VAL A 114 -5.17 19.88 5.09
CA VAL A 114 -5.32 18.77 4.14
C VAL A 114 -4.52 19.04 2.87
N TYR A 115 -3.25 18.66 2.94
CA TYR A 115 -2.31 18.60 1.82
C TYR A 115 -1.17 17.62 2.14
N PRO A 116 -0.53 17.03 1.11
CA PRO A 116 0.67 16.23 1.32
C PRO A 116 1.85 17.11 1.72
N LEU A 117 2.77 16.54 2.50
CA LEU A 117 4.12 17.08 2.61
C LEU A 117 4.82 16.87 1.28
N VAL A 118 5.53 17.90 0.81
CA VAL A 118 6.27 17.85 -0.45
C VAL A 118 7.74 17.75 -0.11
N VAL A 119 8.34 16.63 -0.50
CA VAL A 119 9.71 16.25 -0.15
C VAL A 119 10.62 16.45 -1.37
N ASN A 120 11.83 16.97 -1.16
CA ASN A 120 12.84 17.13 -2.21
C ASN A 120 14.14 16.35 -1.93
N LYS A 121 14.27 15.75 -0.74
CA LYS A 121 15.46 14.99 -0.34
C LYS A 121 15.08 13.88 0.64
N SER A 122 15.78 12.76 0.55
CA SER A 122 15.69 11.64 1.49
C SER A 122 17.05 10.96 1.67
N SER A 123 17.29 10.37 2.84
CA SER A 123 18.53 9.65 3.17
C SER A 123 18.33 8.86 4.46
N GLY A 124 18.70 7.58 4.47
CA GLY A 124 18.49 6.71 5.63
C GLY A 124 17.02 6.64 6.04
N SER A 125 16.69 6.94 7.29
CA SER A 125 15.32 7.03 7.80
C SER A 125 14.72 8.44 7.73
N ARG A 126 15.32 9.37 6.96
CA ARG A 126 14.96 10.79 6.94
C ARG A 126 14.40 11.30 5.61
N LEU A 127 13.52 12.28 5.71
CA LEU A 127 12.98 13.10 4.62
C LEU A 127 13.18 14.58 4.94
N TRP A 128 13.40 15.41 3.92
CA TRP A 128 13.38 16.87 4.04
C TRP A 128 12.33 17.47 3.11
N ASP A 129 11.46 18.32 3.65
CA ASP A 129 10.44 19.00 2.87
C ASP A 129 10.96 20.25 2.14
N LEU A 130 10.08 20.90 1.37
CA LEU A 130 10.42 22.13 0.64
C LEU A 130 10.74 23.33 1.55
N ASP A 131 10.30 23.31 2.81
CA ASP A 131 10.61 24.34 3.81
C ASP A 131 11.93 24.03 4.55
N GLY A 132 12.58 22.89 4.25
CA GLY A 132 13.85 22.45 4.82
C GLY A 132 13.72 21.69 6.15
N HIS A 133 12.50 21.35 6.57
CA HIS A 133 12.26 20.60 7.79
C HIS A 133 12.60 19.13 7.62
N GLU A 134 13.33 18.57 8.58
CA GLU A 134 13.64 17.14 8.65
C GLU A 134 12.49 16.36 9.29
N TYR A 135 12.24 15.16 8.78
CA TYR A 135 11.28 14.20 9.30
C TYR A 135 11.90 12.82 9.43
N ILE A 136 11.61 12.10 10.52
CA ILE A 136 11.76 10.65 10.58
C ILE A 136 10.61 10.01 9.81
N ASP A 137 10.92 9.20 8.81
CA ASP A 137 9.92 8.55 7.97
C ASP A 137 9.41 7.27 8.63
N ALA A 138 8.16 7.27 9.11
CA ALA A 138 7.50 6.07 9.61
C ALA A 138 6.71 5.35 8.49
N LEU A 139 6.40 6.02 7.39
CA LEU A 139 5.60 5.48 6.29
C LEU A 139 6.45 4.66 5.31
N ASN A 140 7.73 5.03 5.13
CA ASN A 140 8.78 4.31 4.41
C ASN A 140 8.35 3.80 3.04
N GLY A 141 7.81 4.72 2.22
CA GLY A 141 7.33 4.40 0.88
C GLY A 141 6.25 3.32 0.87
N PHE A 142 5.35 3.32 1.85
CA PHE A 142 4.31 2.30 2.03
C PHE A 142 4.87 0.89 2.23
N GLY A 143 6.06 0.79 2.84
CA GLY A 143 6.77 -0.46 3.12
C GLY A 143 7.76 -0.89 2.05
N SER A 144 7.96 -0.11 0.98
CA SER A 144 8.96 -0.40 -0.05
C SER A 144 10.40 -0.17 0.41
N SER A 145 10.62 0.84 1.25
CA SER A 145 11.97 1.27 1.65
C SER A 145 12.51 0.49 2.87
N LEU A 146 12.46 -0.85 2.85
CA LEU A 146 12.96 -1.70 3.96
C LEU A 146 14.40 -1.37 4.36
N LEU A 147 15.22 -0.99 3.38
CA LEU A 147 16.65 -0.69 3.54
C LEU A 147 16.93 0.80 3.84
N GLY A 148 15.87 1.59 4.05
CA GLY A 148 15.95 3.05 4.11
C GLY A 148 16.07 3.70 2.73
N HIS A 149 16.23 5.02 2.74
CA HIS A 149 16.40 5.86 1.56
C HIS A 149 17.87 5.94 1.15
N GLN A 150 18.15 5.81 -0.15
CA GLN A 150 19.50 5.88 -0.74
C GLN A 150 20.57 5.01 -0.04
N PRO A 151 20.31 3.72 0.25
CA PRO A 151 21.34 2.86 0.80
C PRO A 151 22.50 2.72 -0.20
N GLU A 152 23.73 2.86 0.29
CA GLU A 152 24.86 3.15 -0.60
C GLU A 152 25.18 2.00 -1.58
N PHE A 153 24.89 0.74 -1.20
CA PHE A 153 25.04 -0.40 -2.10
C PHE A 153 24.01 -0.43 -3.24
N VAL A 154 22.78 0.07 -3.03
CA VAL A 154 21.78 0.19 -4.12
C VAL A 154 22.13 1.37 -5.01
N LYS A 155 22.54 2.49 -4.42
CA LYS A 155 22.95 3.68 -5.16
C LYS A 155 24.18 3.39 -6.04
N ALA A 156 25.18 2.67 -5.51
CA ALA A 156 26.32 2.22 -6.30
C ALA A 156 25.89 1.34 -7.49
N ALA A 157 25.01 0.35 -7.27
CA ALA A 157 24.52 -0.51 -8.35
C ALA A 157 23.73 0.27 -9.42
N LEU A 158 22.97 1.29 -9.02
CA LEU A 158 22.25 2.17 -9.95
C LEU A 158 23.22 3.03 -10.77
N HIS A 159 24.22 3.64 -10.13
CA HIS A 159 25.24 4.43 -10.84
C HIS A 159 26.01 3.56 -11.84
N GLU A 160 26.44 2.36 -11.42
CA GLU A 160 27.11 1.43 -12.31
C GLU A 160 26.23 1.05 -13.51
N GLN A 161 24.94 0.79 -13.30
CA GLN A 161 24.03 0.50 -14.41
C GLN A 161 23.85 1.70 -15.35
N ILE A 162 23.80 2.93 -14.83
CA ILE A 162 23.73 4.14 -15.66
C ILE A 162 24.92 4.25 -16.60
N GLU A 163 26.13 3.93 -16.13
CA GLU A 163 27.34 3.95 -16.98
C GLU A 163 27.30 2.88 -18.09
N HIS A 164 26.57 1.78 -17.88
CA HIS A 164 26.40 0.73 -18.89
C HIS A 164 25.23 0.96 -19.86
N GLY A 165 24.27 1.82 -19.49
CA GLY A 165 23.04 2.04 -20.25
C GLY A 165 21.78 1.45 -19.60
N TYR A 166 20.62 1.72 -20.19
CA TYR A 166 19.32 1.29 -19.67
C TYR A 166 18.29 1.09 -20.79
N GLU A 167 18.72 0.38 -21.84
CA GLU A 167 17.95 0.18 -23.06
C GLU A 167 16.66 -0.61 -22.80
N ILE A 168 15.62 -0.24 -23.53
CA ILE A 168 14.33 -0.93 -23.55
C ILE A 168 14.15 -1.56 -24.93
N GLY A 169 13.71 -2.82 -24.95
CA GLY A 169 13.45 -3.59 -26.18
C GLY A 169 14.17 -4.93 -26.15
N PRO A 170 15.51 -4.96 -26.15
CA PRO A 170 16.29 -6.18 -25.94
C PRO A 170 16.09 -6.77 -24.53
N GLN A 171 16.42 -8.06 -24.36
CA GLN A 171 16.49 -8.67 -23.03
C GLN A 171 17.77 -8.23 -22.30
N HIS A 172 17.63 -7.83 -21.03
CA HIS A 172 18.77 -7.45 -20.20
C HIS A 172 19.36 -8.65 -19.44
N ALA A 173 20.68 -8.73 -19.34
CA ALA A 173 21.39 -9.87 -18.74
C ALA A 173 21.03 -10.12 -17.27
N LEU A 174 20.80 -9.05 -16.50
CA LEU A 174 20.44 -9.16 -15.08
C LEU A 174 19.08 -9.83 -14.82
N ALA A 175 18.21 -9.97 -15.82
CA ALA A 175 16.89 -10.56 -15.63
C ALA A 175 16.99 -12.02 -15.14
N GLY A 176 17.89 -12.81 -15.73
CA GLY A 176 18.11 -14.20 -15.34
C GLY A 176 18.65 -14.32 -13.91
N GLU A 177 19.66 -13.52 -13.56
CA GLU A 177 20.26 -13.52 -12.23
C GLU A 177 19.28 -13.09 -11.14
N VAL A 178 18.44 -12.08 -11.40
CA VAL A 178 17.40 -11.64 -10.47
C VAL A 178 16.36 -12.74 -10.27
N CYS A 179 15.89 -13.38 -11.35
CA CYS A 179 14.94 -14.49 -11.25
C CYS A 179 15.54 -15.68 -10.49
N GLN A 180 16.80 -16.04 -10.74
CA GLN A 180 17.49 -17.11 -10.00
C GLN A 180 17.54 -16.80 -8.50
N LEU A 181 17.89 -15.57 -8.13
CA LEU A 181 17.95 -15.16 -6.72
C LEU A 181 16.56 -15.16 -6.07
N LEU A 182 15.52 -14.74 -6.78
CA LEU A 182 14.13 -14.82 -6.31
C LEU A 182 13.72 -16.28 -6.04
N CYS A 183 14.00 -17.19 -6.97
CA CYS A 183 13.74 -18.63 -6.83
C CYS A 183 14.47 -19.21 -5.61
N GLU A 184 15.76 -18.91 -5.46
CA GLU A 184 16.57 -19.37 -4.32
C GLU A 184 15.99 -18.90 -2.98
N LEU A 185 15.65 -17.61 -2.86
CA LEU A 185 15.19 -17.02 -1.60
C LEU A 185 13.77 -17.42 -1.22
N THR A 186 12.92 -17.68 -2.20
CA THR A 186 11.50 -18.02 -1.99
C THR A 186 11.25 -19.53 -2.02
N GLY A 187 12.20 -20.31 -2.53
CA GLY A 187 12.07 -21.75 -2.80
C GLY A 187 11.04 -22.06 -3.89
N HIS A 188 10.74 -21.12 -4.78
CA HIS A 188 9.89 -21.32 -5.97
C HIS A 188 10.74 -21.74 -7.16
N ASP A 189 10.15 -22.45 -8.11
CA ASP A 189 10.88 -23.05 -9.23
C ASP A 189 11.16 -22.01 -10.32
N ARG A 190 10.18 -21.14 -10.61
CA ARG A 190 10.28 -20.12 -11.67
C ARG A 190 9.79 -18.76 -11.18
N ALA A 191 10.34 -17.70 -11.77
CA ALA A 191 9.95 -16.32 -11.49
C ALA A 191 9.82 -15.50 -12.79
N ALA A 192 8.80 -14.66 -12.84
CA ALA A 192 8.54 -13.67 -13.88
C ALA A 192 8.51 -12.27 -13.26
N LEU A 193 8.88 -11.27 -14.06
CA LEU A 193 9.00 -9.87 -13.64
C LEU A 193 7.92 -9.02 -14.30
N CYS A 194 7.46 -7.99 -13.59
CA CYS A 194 6.53 -6.97 -14.06
C CYS A 194 6.85 -5.62 -13.41
N ASN A 195 6.06 -4.57 -13.68
CA ASN A 195 6.38 -3.22 -13.19
C ASN A 195 5.87 -2.95 -11.78
N THR A 196 4.75 -3.57 -11.38
CA THR A 196 4.09 -3.27 -10.10
C THR A 196 3.51 -4.52 -9.44
N GLY A 197 3.27 -4.46 -8.13
CA GLY A 197 2.53 -5.52 -7.44
C GLY A 197 1.10 -5.72 -7.97
N SER A 198 0.45 -4.69 -8.54
CA SER A 198 -0.87 -4.85 -9.18
C SER A 198 -0.80 -5.68 -10.45
N GLU A 199 0.25 -5.47 -11.27
CA GLU A 199 0.51 -6.33 -12.43
C GLU A 199 0.84 -7.76 -12.02
N ALA A 200 1.58 -7.95 -10.92
CA ALA A 200 1.90 -9.26 -10.40
C ALA A 200 0.63 -10.03 -9.98
N VAL A 201 -0.27 -9.41 -9.24
CA VAL A 201 -1.57 -10.00 -8.86
C VAL A 201 -2.39 -10.33 -10.10
N LEU A 202 -2.50 -9.39 -11.05
CA LEU A 202 -3.21 -9.63 -12.30
C LEU A 202 -2.65 -10.83 -13.07
N GLY A 203 -1.32 -10.92 -13.16
CA GLY A 203 -0.65 -12.04 -13.83
C GLY A 203 -0.87 -13.37 -13.10
N ALA A 204 -0.76 -13.41 -11.77
CA ALA A 204 -1.00 -14.61 -10.97
C ALA A 204 -2.44 -15.12 -11.10
N MET A 205 -3.44 -14.22 -11.05
CA MET A 205 -4.84 -14.57 -11.28
C MET A 205 -5.07 -15.14 -12.68
N ARG A 206 -4.42 -14.53 -13.69
CA ARG A 206 -4.52 -14.98 -15.08
C ARG A 206 -3.88 -16.34 -15.28
N ILE A 207 -2.70 -16.57 -14.71
CA ILE A 207 -2.02 -17.89 -14.72
C ILE A 207 -2.95 -18.95 -14.11
N ALA A 208 -3.50 -18.69 -12.92
CA ALA A 208 -4.37 -19.65 -12.25
C ALA A 208 -5.59 -20.03 -13.10
N ARG A 209 -6.23 -19.06 -13.77
CA ARG A 209 -7.34 -19.32 -14.69
C ARG A 209 -6.92 -20.07 -15.95
N THR A 210 -5.74 -19.75 -16.50
CA THR A 210 -5.20 -20.45 -17.68
C THR A 210 -4.93 -21.92 -17.38
N VAL A 211 -4.30 -22.22 -16.23
CA VAL A 211 -3.93 -23.59 -15.85
C VAL A 211 -5.15 -24.41 -15.45
N THR A 212 -6.05 -23.85 -14.64
CA THR A 212 -7.22 -24.60 -14.15
C THR A 212 -8.37 -24.69 -15.15
N GLY A 213 -8.43 -23.79 -16.13
CA GLY A 213 -9.61 -23.60 -16.99
C GLY A 213 -10.86 -23.10 -16.26
N ARG A 214 -10.72 -22.65 -15.00
CA ARG A 214 -11.80 -22.17 -14.14
C ARG A 214 -11.78 -20.65 -14.08
N SER A 215 -12.92 -20.04 -13.73
CA SER A 215 -13.06 -18.57 -13.70
C SER A 215 -13.03 -17.98 -12.29
N LEU A 216 -13.61 -18.68 -11.31
CA LEU A 216 -13.91 -18.13 -9.99
C LEU A 216 -12.66 -18.03 -9.12
N ILE A 217 -12.44 -16.88 -8.51
CA ILE A 217 -11.35 -16.68 -7.54
C ILE A 217 -11.95 -16.23 -6.21
N VAL A 218 -11.53 -16.88 -5.11
CA VAL A 218 -11.83 -16.44 -3.75
C VAL A 218 -10.77 -15.42 -3.30
N ALA A 219 -11.20 -14.35 -2.65
CA ALA A 219 -10.33 -13.46 -1.88
C ALA A 219 -11.03 -13.06 -0.58
N PHE A 220 -10.36 -12.28 0.27
CA PHE A 220 -10.84 -12.03 1.63
C PHE A 220 -11.13 -10.55 1.91
N SER A 221 -12.18 -10.32 2.69
CA SER A 221 -12.56 -8.99 3.18
C SER A 221 -11.41 -8.37 3.98
N GLY A 222 -11.12 -7.10 3.71
CA GLY A 222 -10.01 -6.36 4.34
C GLY A 222 -8.63 -6.52 3.69
N SER A 223 -8.48 -7.42 2.71
CA SER A 223 -7.24 -7.54 1.94
C SER A 223 -7.09 -6.45 0.89
N TYR A 224 -5.85 -6.16 0.48
CA TYR A 224 -5.56 -5.26 -0.64
C TYR A 224 -4.61 -5.91 -1.64
N HIS A 225 -5.09 -6.10 -2.88
CA HIS A 225 -4.37 -6.80 -3.94
C HIS A 225 -4.04 -5.92 -5.16
N GLY A 226 -3.94 -4.60 -4.94
CA GLY A 226 -3.64 -3.64 -6.01
C GLY A 226 -4.88 -2.94 -6.57
N ILE A 227 -4.81 -2.56 -7.85
CA ILE A 227 -5.80 -1.69 -8.51
C ILE A 227 -6.42 -2.27 -9.78
N ALA A 228 -6.25 -3.58 -10.03
CA ALA A 228 -6.99 -4.22 -11.12
C ALA A 228 -8.49 -4.30 -10.74
N ASP A 229 -9.38 -4.01 -11.68
CA ASP A 229 -10.83 -3.92 -11.45
C ASP A 229 -11.40 -5.12 -10.68
N GLU A 230 -10.98 -6.33 -11.02
CA GLU A 230 -11.48 -7.56 -10.40
C GLU A 230 -11.20 -7.60 -8.89
N VAL A 231 -10.07 -7.06 -8.41
CA VAL A 231 -9.71 -7.08 -6.98
C VAL A 231 -10.22 -5.85 -6.20
N LEU A 232 -10.84 -4.89 -6.89
CA LEU A 232 -11.52 -3.74 -6.30
C LEU A 232 -13.02 -4.05 -6.09
N VAL A 233 -13.27 -5.03 -5.22
CA VAL A 233 -14.58 -5.69 -5.06
C VAL A 233 -15.00 -5.77 -3.59
N ARG A 234 -16.32 -5.71 -3.35
CA ARG A 234 -16.97 -5.95 -2.05
C ARG A 234 -17.79 -7.22 -2.10
N GLY A 235 -17.73 -8.02 -1.04
CA GLY A 235 -18.60 -9.16 -0.82
C GLY A 235 -19.79 -8.82 0.06
N THR A 236 -20.82 -9.66 0.02
CA THR A 236 -21.91 -9.68 1.01
C THR A 236 -22.06 -11.05 1.62
N LYS A 237 -22.78 -11.13 2.76
CA LYS A 237 -23.12 -12.41 3.41
C LYS A 237 -23.91 -13.36 2.51
N LYS A 238 -24.55 -12.85 1.44
CA LYS A 238 -25.24 -13.66 0.43
C LYS A 238 -24.31 -14.16 -0.69
N LEU A 239 -22.99 -14.07 -0.51
CA LEU A 239 -21.96 -14.48 -1.47
C LEU A 239 -22.08 -13.77 -2.84
N LYS A 240 -22.54 -12.52 -2.82
CA LYS A 240 -22.59 -11.64 -3.99
C LYS A 240 -21.42 -10.69 -3.98
N SER A 241 -20.90 -10.40 -5.17
CA SER A 241 -19.79 -9.48 -5.38
C SER A 241 -20.23 -8.22 -6.10
N PHE A 242 -19.76 -7.08 -5.61
CA PHE A 242 -20.12 -5.76 -6.10
C PHE A 242 -18.87 -4.91 -6.32
N PRO A 243 -18.86 -4.02 -7.34
CA PRO A 243 -17.80 -3.04 -7.52
C PRO A 243 -17.56 -2.23 -6.24
N ALA A 244 -16.30 -2.09 -5.82
CA ALA A 244 -15.97 -1.34 -4.61
C ALA A 244 -15.84 0.18 -4.84
N ALA A 245 -15.78 0.62 -6.09
CA ALA A 245 -15.63 2.01 -6.49
C ALA A 245 -16.38 2.32 -7.81
N PRO A 246 -16.82 3.58 -8.03
CA PRO A 246 -17.36 4.02 -9.31
C PRO A 246 -16.38 3.82 -10.47
N GLY A 247 -16.92 3.51 -11.65
CA GLY A 247 -16.13 3.25 -12.87
C GLY A 247 -15.82 1.78 -13.12
N ILE A 248 -15.91 0.92 -12.10
CA ILE A 248 -15.76 -0.53 -12.25
C ILE A 248 -17.10 -1.14 -12.65
N LEU A 249 -17.10 -1.92 -13.75
CA LEU A 249 -18.30 -2.59 -14.24
C LEU A 249 -18.66 -3.78 -13.33
N PRO A 250 -19.96 -4.04 -13.06
CA PRO A 250 -20.38 -5.24 -12.32
C PRO A 250 -19.84 -6.54 -12.94
N ALA A 251 -19.77 -6.62 -14.27
CA ALA A 251 -19.23 -7.77 -14.99
C ALA A 251 -17.73 -8.01 -14.72
N ALA A 252 -16.96 -6.97 -14.33
CA ALA A 252 -15.54 -7.12 -14.02
C ALA A 252 -15.31 -7.86 -12.70
N VAL A 253 -16.27 -7.83 -11.76
CA VAL A 253 -16.09 -8.44 -10.43
C VAL A 253 -16.90 -9.73 -10.25
N GLN A 254 -17.67 -10.15 -11.25
CA GLN A 254 -18.60 -11.28 -11.15
C GLN A 254 -17.92 -12.63 -10.88
N ASN A 255 -16.65 -12.76 -11.28
CA ASN A 255 -15.83 -13.97 -11.09
C ASN A 255 -14.98 -13.92 -9.82
N MET A 256 -15.32 -13.05 -8.88
CA MET A 256 -14.67 -12.94 -7.58
C MET A 256 -15.67 -13.32 -6.49
N LEU A 257 -15.22 -14.04 -5.48
CA LEU A 257 -15.98 -14.34 -4.27
C LEU A 257 -15.22 -13.82 -3.06
N ILE A 258 -15.81 -12.85 -2.34
CA ILE A 258 -15.16 -12.23 -1.18
C ILE A 258 -15.74 -12.82 0.11
N LEU A 259 -14.86 -13.44 0.89
CA LEU A 259 -15.18 -14.15 2.13
C LEU A 259 -14.54 -13.47 3.35
N ASP A 260 -14.99 -13.81 4.56
CA ASP A 260 -14.41 -13.28 5.78
C ASP A 260 -13.11 -14.00 6.14
N TYR A 261 -12.06 -13.22 6.41
CA TYR A 261 -10.73 -13.78 6.62
C TYR A 261 -10.63 -14.55 7.95
N GLY A 262 -10.19 -15.81 7.87
CA GLY A 262 -9.88 -16.62 9.05
C GLY A 262 -11.08 -17.23 9.77
N THR A 263 -12.23 -17.39 9.10
CA THR A 263 -13.46 -17.97 9.71
C THR A 263 -13.74 -19.40 9.22
N ASP A 264 -14.37 -20.20 10.07
CA ASP A 264 -14.79 -21.57 9.73
C ASP A 264 -15.82 -21.60 8.60
N GLU A 265 -16.70 -20.59 8.53
CA GLU A 265 -17.68 -20.44 7.45
C GLU A 265 -16.98 -20.28 6.09
N SER A 266 -16.00 -19.38 6.00
CA SER A 266 -15.23 -19.17 4.78
C SER A 266 -14.49 -20.44 4.36
N LEU A 267 -13.93 -21.17 5.32
CA LEU A 267 -13.25 -22.43 5.05
C LEU A 267 -14.20 -23.51 4.53
N ARG A 268 -15.41 -23.62 5.11
CA ARG A 268 -16.45 -24.52 4.62
C ARG A 268 -16.84 -24.19 3.18
N ILE A 269 -17.09 -22.92 2.87
CA ILE A 269 -17.42 -22.45 1.52
C ILE A 269 -16.29 -22.79 0.52
N ILE A 270 -15.03 -22.55 0.90
CA ILE A 270 -13.88 -22.89 0.06
C ILE A 270 -13.88 -24.39 -0.23
N ARG A 271 -14.04 -25.25 0.78
CA ARG A 271 -14.06 -26.71 0.59
C ARG A 271 -15.22 -27.17 -0.31
N GLU A 272 -16.42 -26.64 -0.10
CA GLU A 272 -17.61 -26.99 -0.90
C GLU A 272 -17.44 -26.59 -2.37
N ARG A 273 -16.78 -25.45 -2.64
CA ARG A 273 -16.64 -24.87 -3.99
C ARG A 273 -15.28 -25.11 -4.63
N ALA A 274 -14.33 -25.76 -3.95
CA ALA A 274 -12.93 -25.85 -4.40
C ALA A 274 -12.78 -26.38 -5.84
N HIS A 275 -13.62 -27.33 -6.25
CA HIS A 275 -13.61 -27.89 -7.61
C HIS A 275 -13.91 -26.90 -8.75
N GLU A 276 -14.53 -25.76 -8.47
CA GLU A 276 -14.80 -24.70 -9.46
C GLU A 276 -13.91 -23.46 -9.28
N LEU A 277 -13.01 -23.45 -8.29
CA LEU A 277 -12.10 -22.34 -8.04
C LEU A 277 -10.86 -22.45 -8.93
N ALA A 278 -10.55 -21.35 -9.62
CA ALA A 278 -9.24 -21.16 -10.22
C ALA A 278 -8.19 -20.90 -9.15
N ALA A 279 -8.52 -20.05 -8.17
CA ALA A 279 -7.61 -19.69 -7.10
C ALA A 279 -8.30 -19.29 -5.79
N VAL A 280 -7.53 -19.39 -4.71
CA VAL A 280 -7.74 -18.65 -3.46
C VAL A 280 -6.59 -17.65 -3.31
N LEU A 281 -6.90 -16.35 -3.42
CA LEU A 281 -5.95 -15.23 -3.31
C LEU A 281 -5.94 -14.70 -1.88
N VAL A 282 -4.78 -14.69 -1.25
CA VAL A 282 -4.60 -14.41 0.18
C VAL A 282 -3.54 -13.32 0.37
N GLU A 283 -3.83 -12.29 1.18
CA GLU A 283 -2.79 -11.45 1.81
C GLU A 283 -2.45 -12.13 3.15
N PRO A 284 -1.32 -12.85 3.29
CA PRO A 284 -1.12 -13.80 4.40
C PRO A 284 -1.25 -13.15 5.77
N VAL A 285 -0.71 -11.94 5.88
CA VAL A 285 -1.02 -11.01 6.98
C VAL A 285 -1.51 -9.71 6.38
N GLN A 286 -2.79 -9.44 6.58
CA GLN A 286 -3.43 -8.22 6.11
C GLN A 286 -2.73 -7.01 6.73
N SER A 287 -2.16 -6.15 5.90
CA SER A 287 -1.46 -4.92 6.30
C SER A 287 -2.33 -3.96 7.14
N ARG A 288 -3.65 -4.13 7.14
CA ARG A 288 -4.62 -3.36 7.93
C ARG A 288 -4.93 -4.00 9.29
N ARG A 289 -4.63 -5.29 9.45
CA ARG A 289 -4.84 -6.09 10.66
C ARG A 289 -3.58 -6.91 10.98
N PRO A 290 -2.42 -6.25 11.15
CA PRO A 290 -1.18 -6.99 11.36
C PRO A 290 -1.21 -7.85 12.63
N GLU A 291 -2.06 -7.54 13.61
CA GLU A 291 -2.26 -8.35 14.82
C GLU A 291 -2.95 -9.70 14.58
N PHE A 292 -3.51 -9.95 13.38
CA PHE A 292 -4.26 -11.16 13.07
C PHE A 292 -3.48 -12.06 12.10
N GLN A 293 -2.89 -13.14 12.60
CA GLN A 293 -2.14 -14.12 11.80
C GLN A 293 -2.82 -15.51 11.86
N PRO A 294 -3.82 -15.78 11.01
CA PRO A 294 -4.63 -17.00 11.12
C PRO A 294 -3.95 -18.22 10.48
N VAL A 295 -2.78 -18.62 10.99
CA VAL A 295 -1.93 -19.68 10.41
C VAL A 295 -2.66 -21.02 10.29
N ALA A 296 -3.46 -21.40 11.28
CA ALA A 296 -4.24 -22.65 11.26
C ALA A 296 -5.30 -22.66 10.14
N PHE A 297 -5.95 -21.51 9.88
CA PHE A 297 -6.87 -21.35 8.76
C PHE A 297 -6.13 -21.45 7.43
N LEU A 298 -4.98 -20.78 7.29
CA LEU A 298 -4.17 -20.82 6.06
C LEU A 298 -3.68 -22.23 5.71
N ARG A 299 -3.31 -23.05 6.71
CA ARG A 299 -2.96 -24.46 6.50
C ARG A 299 -4.14 -25.25 5.94
N GLN A 300 -5.33 -25.06 6.49
CA GLN A 300 -6.54 -25.72 6.01
C GLN A 300 -6.97 -25.24 4.62
N VAL A 301 -6.73 -23.97 4.28
CA VAL A 301 -6.92 -23.46 2.92
C VAL A 301 -5.95 -24.14 1.97
N ARG A 302 -4.66 -24.21 2.29
CA ARG A 302 -3.65 -24.92 1.47
C ARG A 302 -4.01 -26.38 1.23
N GLU A 303 -4.48 -27.09 2.26
CA GLU A 303 -4.95 -28.47 2.13
C GLU A 303 -6.14 -28.57 1.17
N ALA A 304 -7.14 -27.68 1.31
CA ALA A 304 -8.31 -27.66 0.44
C ALA A 304 -7.98 -27.33 -1.01
N THR A 305 -7.07 -26.37 -1.25
CA THR A 305 -6.67 -26.00 -2.61
C THR A 305 -5.85 -27.09 -3.28
N ALA A 306 -4.90 -27.70 -2.57
CA ALA A 306 -4.08 -28.80 -3.06
C ALA A 306 -4.93 -30.02 -3.46
N ALA A 307 -5.94 -30.37 -2.67
CA ALA A 307 -6.80 -31.52 -2.92
C ALA A 307 -7.65 -31.42 -4.22
N THR A 308 -7.76 -30.23 -4.80
CA THR A 308 -8.67 -29.96 -5.94
C THR A 308 -7.98 -29.33 -7.16
N GLY A 309 -6.65 -29.19 -7.12
CA GLY A 309 -5.90 -28.47 -8.15
C GLY A 309 -6.30 -26.99 -8.26
N THR A 310 -6.77 -26.40 -7.18
CA THR A 310 -7.01 -24.95 -7.09
C THR A 310 -5.70 -24.26 -6.75
N ALA A 311 -5.38 -23.13 -7.38
CA ALA A 311 -4.18 -22.38 -7.00
C ALA A 311 -4.35 -21.71 -5.64
N LEU A 312 -3.41 -21.92 -4.71
CA LEU A 312 -3.21 -21.00 -3.60
C LEU A 312 -2.26 -19.89 -4.06
N ILE A 313 -2.73 -18.64 -4.01
CA ILE A 313 -1.92 -17.46 -4.34
C ILE A 313 -1.67 -16.65 -3.07
N PHE A 314 -0.40 -16.50 -2.70
CA PHE A 314 0.00 -15.59 -1.62
C PHE A 314 0.44 -14.24 -2.19
N ASP A 315 -0.31 -13.19 -1.88
CA ASP A 315 0.10 -11.81 -2.09
C ASP A 315 1.10 -11.39 -1.02
N GLU A 316 2.37 -11.52 -1.36
CA GLU A 316 3.51 -11.19 -0.51
C GLU A 316 4.13 -9.83 -0.88
N VAL A 317 3.38 -8.95 -1.53
CA VAL A 317 3.89 -7.62 -1.94
C VAL A 317 4.28 -6.77 -0.71
N ILE A 318 3.67 -6.98 0.46
CA ILE A 318 4.09 -6.36 1.74
C ILE A 318 4.98 -7.29 2.56
N THR A 319 4.59 -8.57 2.68
CA THR A 319 5.18 -9.51 3.64
C THR A 319 6.49 -10.14 3.15
N GLY A 320 6.65 -10.28 1.84
CA GLY A 320 7.81 -10.89 1.20
C GLY A 320 9.09 -10.11 1.51
N PHE A 321 10.15 -10.84 1.86
CA PHE A 321 11.47 -10.32 2.26
C PHE A 321 11.49 -9.42 3.51
N ARG A 322 10.33 -8.99 4.00
CA ARG A 322 10.14 -8.14 5.19
C ARG A 322 10.02 -8.95 6.47
N LEU A 323 9.09 -9.91 6.49
CA LEU A 323 8.83 -10.71 7.70
C LEU A 323 9.94 -11.71 7.96
N HIS A 324 10.40 -12.31 6.88
CA HIS A 324 11.43 -13.33 6.79
C HIS A 324 12.02 -13.25 5.38
N LEU A 325 13.25 -13.75 5.18
CA LEU A 325 13.91 -13.75 3.88
C LEU A 325 13.06 -14.46 2.81
N GLY A 326 12.48 -15.61 3.15
CA GLY A 326 11.50 -16.34 2.32
C GLY A 326 10.03 -15.93 2.51
N GLY A 327 9.76 -14.74 3.08
CA GLY A 327 8.40 -14.22 3.28
C GLY A 327 7.55 -14.95 4.33
N ALA A 328 6.25 -14.67 4.32
CA ALA A 328 5.26 -15.32 5.18
C ALA A 328 5.21 -16.83 4.95
N GLN A 329 5.45 -17.30 3.72
CA GLN A 329 5.50 -18.73 3.40
C GLN A 329 6.51 -19.48 4.27
N ALA A 330 7.76 -18.98 4.32
CA ALA A 330 8.80 -19.57 5.15
C ALA A 330 8.50 -19.44 6.65
N LEU A 331 7.98 -18.28 7.08
CA LEU A 331 7.65 -18.05 8.49
C LEU A 331 6.51 -18.94 8.99
N PHE A 332 5.50 -19.20 8.15
CA PHE A 332 4.32 -20.00 8.51
C PHE A 332 4.47 -21.48 8.16
N GLY A 333 5.49 -21.84 7.37
CA GLY A 333 5.69 -23.19 6.85
C GLY A 333 4.56 -23.62 5.90
N ILE A 334 4.11 -22.69 5.04
CA ILE A 334 3.04 -22.93 4.05
C ILE A 334 3.55 -22.48 2.69
N LYS A 335 3.63 -23.40 1.73
CA LYS A 335 4.05 -23.10 0.36
C LYS A 335 2.83 -22.88 -0.53
N ALA A 336 2.71 -21.67 -1.09
CA ALA A 336 1.67 -21.35 -2.07
C ALA A 336 2.06 -21.87 -3.46
N ASP A 337 1.10 -22.06 -4.35
CA ASP A 337 1.37 -22.47 -5.74
C ASP A 337 1.96 -21.32 -6.55
N LEU A 338 1.43 -20.12 -6.29
CA LEU A 338 1.92 -18.85 -6.82
C LEU A 338 2.09 -17.85 -5.67
N ALA A 339 3.04 -16.94 -5.83
CA ALA A 339 3.22 -15.81 -4.94
C ALA A 339 3.53 -14.54 -5.73
N THR A 340 3.05 -13.41 -5.24
CA THR A 340 3.35 -12.10 -5.82
C THR A 340 4.22 -11.28 -4.89
N TYR A 341 5.22 -10.62 -5.45
CA TYR A 341 6.13 -9.75 -4.71
C TYR A 341 6.27 -8.38 -5.39
N GLY A 342 6.83 -7.43 -4.65
CA GLY A 342 7.14 -6.10 -5.12
C GLY A 342 7.85 -5.34 -4.02
N LYS A 343 7.63 -4.01 -3.93
CA LYS A 343 8.08 -3.18 -2.81
C LYS A 343 9.56 -3.40 -2.46
N VAL A 344 9.86 -4.17 -1.41
CA VAL A 344 11.22 -4.48 -0.93
C VAL A 344 12.13 -4.97 -2.06
N VAL A 345 11.58 -5.78 -2.98
CA VAL A 345 12.33 -6.30 -4.13
C VAL A 345 12.97 -5.18 -4.93
N GLY A 346 12.28 -4.06 -5.14
CA GLY A 346 12.74 -3.01 -6.05
C GLY A 346 13.85 -2.12 -5.52
N GLY A 347 14.23 -2.23 -4.24
CA GLY A 347 15.24 -1.35 -3.65
C GLY A 347 14.91 0.14 -3.80
N GLY A 348 13.63 0.50 -3.93
CA GLY A 348 13.16 1.86 -4.20
C GLY A 348 12.70 2.13 -5.64
N LEU A 349 12.95 1.22 -6.59
CA LEU A 349 12.43 1.31 -7.95
C LEU A 349 11.17 0.46 -8.18
N SER A 350 10.44 0.77 -9.25
CA SER A 350 9.22 0.05 -9.62
C SER A 350 9.55 -1.35 -10.12
N ILE A 351 9.04 -2.37 -9.42
CA ILE A 351 9.09 -3.76 -9.85
C ILE A 351 7.95 -4.55 -9.18
N GLY A 352 7.45 -5.55 -9.91
CA GLY A 352 6.63 -6.63 -9.37
C GLY A 352 7.19 -7.98 -9.82
N VAL A 353 6.86 -9.03 -9.09
CA VAL A 353 7.32 -10.39 -9.35
C VAL A 353 6.15 -11.35 -9.19
N ILE A 354 6.07 -12.32 -10.09
CA ILE A 354 5.25 -13.52 -9.93
C ILE A 354 6.22 -14.69 -9.81
N ALA A 355 6.13 -15.49 -8.76
CA ALA A 355 6.93 -16.70 -8.63
C ALA A 355 6.02 -17.87 -8.26
N GLY A 356 6.38 -19.07 -8.67
CA GLY A 356 5.57 -20.25 -8.42
C GLY A 356 6.24 -21.53 -8.87
N HIS A 357 5.49 -22.62 -8.73
CA HIS A 357 5.87 -23.91 -9.31
C HIS A 357 5.82 -23.85 -10.84
N ASP A 358 6.64 -24.68 -11.48
CA ASP A 358 6.77 -24.79 -12.93
C ASP A 358 5.42 -25.01 -13.62
N GLU A 359 4.62 -25.96 -13.14
CA GLU A 359 3.28 -26.29 -13.65
C GLU A 359 2.33 -25.07 -13.76
N TRP A 360 2.54 -24.04 -12.94
CA TRP A 360 1.80 -22.78 -13.03
C TRP A 360 2.51 -21.76 -13.91
N MET A 361 3.81 -21.58 -13.72
CA MET A 361 4.59 -20.55 -14.41
C MET A 361 4.76 -20.83 -15.90
N ASP A 362 4.66 -22.09 -16.32
CA ASP A 362 4.65 -22.53 -17.71
C ASP A 362 3.50 -21.90 -18.52
N ALA A 363 2.43 -21.44 -17.87
CA ALA A 363 1.37 -20.67 -18.54
C ALA A 363 1.86 -19.35 -19.17
N LEU A 364 3.06 -18.87 -18.85
CA LEU A 364 3.62 -17.65 -19.45
C LEU A 364 4.40 -17.89 -20.74
N ASP A 365 5.03 -19.06 -20.91
CA ASP A 365 5.94 -19.32 -22.03
C ASP A 365 5.86 -20.72 -22.65
N GLY A 366 4.98 -21.57 -22.12
CA GLY A 366 4.68 -22.90 -22.62
C GLY A 366 5.57 -23.99 -22.03
N GLY A 367 6.42 -23.65 -21.06
CA GLY A 367 7.29 -24.60 -20.36
C GLY A 367 8.70 -24.69 -20.94
N PHE A 368 9.54 -25.46 -20.24
CA PHE A 368 10.97 -25.55 -20.52
C PHE A 368 11.27 -26.42 -21.75
N TRP A 369 12.17 -25.94 -22.62
CA TRP A 369 12.70 -26.67 -23.77
C TRP A 369 14.19 -26.30 -23.98
N GLN A 370 14.90 -27.09 -24.77
CA GLN A 370 16.35 -26.97 -24.96
C GLN A 370 16.75 -26.84 -26.43
N TYR A 371 17.87 -26.17 -26.66
CA TYR A 371 18.48 -26.11 -27.99
C TYR A 371 19.22 -27.41 -28.31
N GLY A 372 19.18 -27.80 -29.58
CA GLY A 372 19.92 -28.96 -30.07
C GLY A 372 19.22 -30.31 -29.88
N ASP A 373 17.97 -30.31 -29.38
CA ASP A 373 17.11 -31.49 -29.32
C ASP A 373 15.73 -31.23 -30.00
N ALA A 374 14.77 -32.12 -29.77
CA ALA A 374 13.42 -32.06 -30.34
C ALA A 374 12.35 -31.58 -29.32
N SER A 375 12.75 -31.02 -28.18
CA SER A 375 11.82 -30.51 -27.17
C SER A 375 11.12 -29.23 -27.65
N PHE A 376 9.90 -29.00 -27.17
CA PHE A 376 9.06 -27.86 -27.54
C PHE A 376 8.16 -27.45 -26.38
N PRO A 377 7.60 -26.22 -26.36
CA PRO A 377 6.65 -25.81 -25.31
C PRO A 377 5.36 -26.63 -25.36
N GLU A 378 5.00 -27.28 -24.25
CA GLU A 378 3.94 -28.30 -24.19
C GLU A 378 2.57 -27.76 -23.73
N VAL A 379 2.53 -26.59 -23.08
CA VAL A 379 1.30 -26.05 -22.48
C VAL A 379 0.80 -24.76 -23.16
N GLY A 380 -0.50 -24.51 -23.03
CA GLY A 380 -1.13 -23.29 -23.54
C GLY A 380 -0.67 -22.04 -22.80
N VAL A 381 -0.30 -21.01 -23.57
CA VAL A 381 0.20 -19.74 -23.02
C VAL A 381 -0.89 -18.69 -22.87
N THR A 382 -0.82 -17.94 -21.78
CA THR A 382 -1.63 -16.75 -21.55
C THR A 382 -0.94 -15.50 -22.10
N TYR A 383 -1.64 -14.37 -22.07
CA TYR A 383 -1.07 -13.09 -22.48
C TYR A 383 -0.60 -12.25 -21.29
N PHE A 384 0.68 -11.91 -21.28
CA PHE A 384 1.27 -10.99 -20.30
C PHE A 384 2.44 -10.22 -20.94
N ALA A 385 2.40 -8.89 -20.88
CA ALA A 385 3.38 -8.03 -21.53
C ALA A 385 3.49 -6.66 -20.81
N GLY A 386 4.57 -5.94 -21.07
CA GLY A 386 4.71 -4.54 -20.65
C GLY A 386 6.05 -3.95 -21.10
N THR A 387 6.04 -2.70 -21.56
CA THR A 387 7.19 -2.03 -22.16
C THR A 387 8.39 -1.91 -21.21
N PHE A 388 8.14 -1.56 -19.96
CA PHE A 388 9.17 -1.33 -18.95
C PHE A 388 9.50 -2.57 -18.10
N VAL A 389 8.89 -3.72 -18.41
CA VAL A 389 9.17 -4.97 -17.72
C VAL A 389 10.64 -5.32 -17.91
N ARG A 390 11.34 -5.60 -16.81
CA ARG A 390 12.80 -5.84 -16.78
C ARG A 390 13.65 -4.60 -17.10
N HIS A 391 13.19 -3.40 -16.77
CA HIS A 391 13.99 -2.18 -16.90
C HIS A 391 15.37 -2.35 -16.21
N PRO A 392 16.50 -2.05 -16.87
CA PRO A 392 17.84 -2.34 -16.34
C PRO A 392 18.11 -1.77 -14.94
N LEU A 393 17.72 -0.50 -14.70
CA LEU A 393 17.85 0.11 -13.36
C LEU A 393 17.05 -0.64 -12.28
N ALA A 394 15.83 -1.11 -12.60
CA ALA A 394 15.02 -1.86 -11.63
C ALA A 394 15.63 -3.23 -11.33
N LEU A 395 16.22 -3.89 -12.34
CA LEU A 395 16.96 -5.14 -12.16
C LEU A 395 18.22 -4.96 -11.31
N ALA A 396 19.00 -3.90 -11.57
CA ALA A 396 20.21 -3.59 -10.80
C ALA A 396 19.86 -3.32 -9.32
N ALA A 397 18.84 -2.51 -9.06
CA ALA A 397 18.35 -2.26 -7.71
C ALA A 397 17.82 -3.54 -7.04
N ALA A 398 17.11 -4.39 -7.79
CA ALA A 398 16.59 -5.64 -7.26
C ALA A 398 17.69 -6.64 -6.90
N LYS A 399 18.68 -6.82 -7.78
CA LYS A 399 19.85 -7.66 -7.51
C LYS A 399 20.60 -7.18 -6.28
N ALA A 400 20.83 -5.86 -6.14
CA ALA A 400 21.49 -5.27 -4.98
C ALA A 400 20.68 -5.47 -3.69
N SER A 401 19.36 -5.21 -3.72
CA SER A 401 18.46 -5.39 -2.58
C SER A 401 18.42 -6.84 -2.09
N LEU A 402 18.12 -7.77 -3.00
CA LEU A 402 18.01 -9.20 -2.67
C LEU A 402 19.36 -9.79 -2.26
N GLY A 403 20.45 -9.40 -2.93
CA GLY A 403 21.80 -9.86 -2.60
C GLY A 403 22.24 -9.39 -1.21
N TYR A 404 21.93 -8.15 -0.84
CA TYR A 404 22.17 -7.63 0.50
C TYR A 404 21.36 -8.39 1.55
N LEU A 405 20.05 -8.60 1.33
CA LEU A 405 19.20 -9.34 2.26
C LEU A 405 19.68 -10.78 2.46
N LYS A 406 20.11 -11.44 1.38
CA LYS A 406 20.72 -12.78 1.43
C LYS A 406 21.99 -12.77 2.29
N ALA A 407 22.88 -11.81 2.08
CA ALA A 407 24.16 -11.71 2.79
C ALA A 407 23.98 -11.43 4.29
N GLN A 408 23.00 -10.63 4.67
CA GLN A 408 22.70 -10.32 6.07
C GLN A 408 22.02 -11.49 6.80
N GLY A 409 21.30 -12.34 6.07
CA GLY A 409 20.60 -13.49 6.62
C GLY A 409 19.42 -13.12 7.55
N PRO A 410 18.85 -14.10 8.27
CA PRO A 410 17.59 -13.93 9.02
C PRO A 410 17.70 -12.96 10.21
N ALA A 411 18.92 -12.71 10.70
CA ALA A 411 19.17 -11.80 11.83
C ALA A 411 18.68 -10.37 11.55
N LEU A 412 18.69 -9.94 10.28
CA LEU A 412 18.20 -8.62 9.89
C LEU A 412 16.70 -8.46 10.18
N GLN A 413 15.86 -9.38 9.70
CA GLN A 413 14.41 -9.32 9.94
C GLN A 413 14.06 -9.56 11.41
N GLN A 414 14.82 -10.42 12.12
CA GLN A 414 14.67 -10.63 13.55
C GLN A 414 14.96 -9.34 14.34
N GLY A 415 16.06 -8.64 14.03
CA GLY A 415 16.41 -7.37 14.66
C GLY A 415 15.35 -6.28 14.42
N LEU A 416 14.84 -6.17 13.19
CA LEU A 416 13.76 -5.24 12.88
C LEU A 416 12.45 -5.58 13.61
N THR A 417 12.14 -6.86 13.75
CA THR A 417 10.97 -7.33 14.50
C THR A 417 11.10 -6.94 15.97
N ALA A 418 12.24 -7.23 16.60
CA ALA A 418 12.48 -6.85 17.99
C ALA A 418 12.42 -5.33 18.22
N GLN A 419 12.87 -4.51 17.27
CA GLN A 419 12.73 -3.06 17.36
C GLN A 419 11.27 -2.60 17.28
N ALA A 420 10.49 -3.16 16.36
CA ALA A 420 9.08 -2.83 16.21
C ALA A 420 8.24 -3.31 17.40
N ASP A 421 8.57 -4.48 17.97
CA ASP A 421 7.96 -4.98 19.20
C ASP A 421 8.18 -4.00 20.35
N ARG A 422 9.41 -3.50 20.53
CA ARG A 422 9.71 -2.49 21.56
C ARG A 422 8.94 -1.20 21.36
N LEU A 423 8.84 -0.71 20.13
CA LEU A 423 8.03 0.47 19.80
C LEU A 423 6.56 0.26 20.18
N ALA A 424 5.98 -0.87 19.76
CA ALA A 424 4.58 -1.19 20.01
C ALA A 424 4.30 -1.37 21.51
N GLN A 425 5.17 -2.08 22.23
CA GLN A 425 5.07 -2.26 23.68
C GLN A 425 5.13 -0.91 24.41
N ALA A 426 6.12 -0.07 24.11
CA ALA A 426 6.28 1.23 24.76
C ALA A 426 5.04 2.12 24.57
N LEU A 427 4.47 2.16 23.36
CA LEU A 427 3.25 2.91 23.07
C LEU A 427 2.02 2.30 23.76
N ASN A 428 1.81 0.99 23.66
CA ASN A 428 0.65 0.33 24.23
C ASN A 428 0.61 0.44 25.76
N THR A 429 1.74 0.22 26.45
CA THR A 429 1.84 0.38 27.90
C THR A 429 1.42 1.79 28.34
N GLU A 430 1.87 2.81 27.62
CA GLU A 430 1.60 4.19 27.98
C GLU A 430 0.20 4.66 27.56
N PHE A 431 -0.34 4.13 26.46
CA PHE A 431 -1.75 4.35 26.10
C PHE A 431 -2.69 3.75 27.14
N GLU A 432 -2.41 2.53 27.61
CA GLU A 432 -3.19 1.89 28.68
C GLU A 432 -3.08 2.66 29.99
N ARG A 433 -1.87 3.03 30.41
CA ARG A 433 -1.62 3.78 31.65
C ARG A 433 -2.36 5.12 31.69
N GLN A 434 -2.48 5.79 30.54
CA GLN A 434 -3.13 7.10 30.41
C GLN A 434 -4.57 7.03 29.91
N GLN A 435 -5.13 5.82 29.73
CA GLN A 435 -6.47 5.60 29.19
C GLN A 435 -6.71 6.29 27.83
N ILE A 436 -5.67 6.35 26.99
CA ILE A 436 -5.79 6.85 25.62
C ILE A 436 -6.46 5.75 24.78
N PRO A 437 -7.53 6.04 24.01
CA PRO A 437 -8.33 5.04 23.26
C PRO A 437 -7.62 4.53 21.99
N CYS A 438 -6.30 4.44 22.02
CA CYS A 438 -5.45 3.98 20.93
C CYS A 438 -4.72 2.68 21.32
N TYR A 439 -4.32 1.92 20.32
CA TYR A 439 -3.34 0.84 20.47
C TYR A 439 -2.52 0.72 19.18
N VAL A 440 -1.33 0.16 19.28
CA VAL A 440 -0.47 -0.19 18.16
C VAL A 440 -0.63 -1.68 17.89
N ALA A 441 -1.19 -2.00 16.73
CA ALA A 441 -1.13 -3.33 16.16
C ALA A 441 0.19 -3.49 15.40
N GLN A 442 0.90 -4.60 15.60
CA GLN A 442 2.21 -4.81 15.02
C GLN A 442 2.43 -6.28 14.67
N PHE A 443 3.19 -6.51 13.60
CA PHE A 443 3.74 -7.81 13.25
C PHE A 443 4.99 -7.64 12.40
N SER A 444 6.10 -8.23 12.87
CA SER A 444 7.44 -7.95 12.35
C SER A 444 7.70 -6.43 12.31
N SER A 445 8.30 -5.90 11.25
CA SER A 445 8.58 -4.48 11.12
C SER A 445 7.37 -3.62 10.71
N LEU A 446 6.20 -4.21 10.48
CA LEU A 446 4.97 -3.48 10.15
C LEU A 446 4.20 -3.16 11.43
N TRP A 447 3.78 -1.90 11.59
CA TRP A 447 2.96 -1.47 12.71
C TRP A 447 1.89 -0.46 12.29
N LYS A 448 0.81 -0.33 13.05
CA LYS A 448 -0.28 0.60 12.76
C LYS A 448 -0.94 1.05 14.04
N ILE A 449 -1.14 2.37 14.17
CA ILE A 449 -1.99 2.94 15.22
C ILE A 449 -3.45 2.66 14.85
N LYS A 450 -4.19 2.10 15.80
CA LYS A 450 -5.61 1.80 15.71
C LYS A 450 -6.33 2.41 16.90
N PHE A 451 -7.59 2.74 16.68
CA PHE A 451 -8.47 3.31 17.70
C PHE A 451 -9.45 2.23 18.14
N ARG A 452 -9.75 2.17 19.44
CA ARG A 452 -10.68 1.19 20.01
C ARG A 452 -12.13 1.49 19.67
N GLU A 453 -12.41 2.75 19.37
CA GLU A 453 -13.71 3.30 18.99
C GLU A 453 -13.56 4.31 17.85
N GLU A 454 -14.67 4.66 17.20
CA GLU A 454 -14.68 5.72 16.19
C GLU A 454 -14.61 7.08 16.89
N LEU A 455 -13.50 7.79 16.71
CA LEU A 455 -13.25 9.09 17.32
C LEU A 455 -13.27 10.17 16.22
N PRO A 456 -14.15 11.19 16.33
CA PRO A 456 -14.12 12.34 15.45
C PRO A 456 -12.74 13.02 15.49
N TYR A 457 -12.23 13.41 14.32
CA TYR A 457 -10.94 14.11 14.18
C TYR A 457 -9.71 13.32 14.66
N ASN A 458 -9.78 11.99 14.72
CA ASN A 458 -8.63 11.16 15.05
C ASN A 458 -7.45 11.33 14.09
N GLU A 459 -7.69 11.81 12.87
CA GLU A 459 -6.64 12.14 11.90
C GLU A 459 -5.68 13.25 12.39
N LEU A 460 -6.10 14.09 13.36
CA LEU A 460 -5.27 15.14 13.94
C LEU A 460 -4.02 14.56 14.64
N LEU A 461 -4.08 13.31 15.13
CA LEU A 461 -2.92 12.64 15.73
C LEU A 461 -1.75 12.58 14.74
N PHE A 462 -2.04 12.23 13.48
CA PHE A 462 -1.05 12.11 12.43
C PHE A 462 -0.55 13.47 11.95
N THR A 463 -1.39 14.50 12.01
CA THR A 463 -0.98 15.90 11.74
C THR A 463 -0.03 16.42 12.81
N LEU A 464 -0.32 16.17 14.09
CA LEU A 464 0.58 16.52 15.20
C LEU A 464 1.90 15.75 15.14
N MET A 465 1.88 14.46 14.83
CA MET A 465 3.11 13.69 14.65
C MET A 465 3.98 14.27 13.51
N ARG A 466 3.38 14.67 12.38
CA ARG A 466 4.10 15.38 11.30
C ARG A 466 4.62 16.74 11.78
N GLU A 467 3.81 17.50 12.50
CA GLU A 467 4.26 18.75 13.10
C GLU A 467 5.49 18.56 14.00
N LYS A 468 5.56 17.45 14.71
CA LYS A 468 6.68 17.06 15.59
C LYS A 468 7.82 16.33 14.86
N GLY A 469 7.82 16.32 13.53
CA GLY A 469 8.93 15.77 12.73
C GLY A 469 8.84 14.27 12.46
N ILE A 470 7.68 13.63 12.62
CA ILE A 470 7.48 12.23 12.22
C ILE A 470 6.57 12.19 10.99
N HIS A 471 7.11 11.80 9.84
CA HIS A 471 6.31 11.61 8.63
C HIS A 471 5.48 10.33 8.75
N ILE A 472 4.17 10.52 8.94
CA ILE A 472 3.17 9.46 9.13
C ILE A 472 1.83 9.90 8.54
N TRP A 473 0.95 8.95 8.22
CA TRP A 473 -0.33 9.24 7.57
C TRP A 473 -1.47 8.36 8.06
N ASP A 474 -2.66 8.95 8.28
CA ASP A 474 -3.86 8.22 8.71
C ASP A 474 -4.28 7.17 7.67
N GLY A 475 -4.83 6.06 8.14
CA GLY A 475 -5.34 4.97 7.31
C GLY A 475 -4.26 3.99 6.81
N PHE A 476 -2.99 4.40 6.80
CA PHE A 476 -1.88 3.59 6.31
C PHE A 476 -1.11 2.88 7.43
N PRO A 477 -0.61 1.67 7.18
CA PRO A 477 0.40 1.07 8.05
C PRO A 477 1.72 1.84 7.96
N CYS A 478 2.50 1.71 9.02
CA CYS A 478 3.85 2.22 9.17
C CYS A 478 4.83 1.06 9.23
N PHE A 479 6.11 1.37 9.07
CA PHE A 479 7.16 0.37 8.95
C PHE A 479 8.41 0.85 9.66
N LEU A 480 9.15 -0.06 10.28
CA LEU A 480 10.57 0.16 10.57
C LEU A 480 11.42 -0.37 9.42
N THR A 481 12.63 0.20 9.31
CA THR A 481 13.61 -0.07 8.26
C THR A 481 14.98 -0.26 8.88
N THR A 482 15.93 -0.84 8.14
CA THR A 482 17.31 -1.03 8.65
C THR A 482 18.04 0.27 8.93
N ALA A 483 17.53 1.40 8.43
CA ALA A 483 18.10 2.71 8.65
C ALA A 483 17.57 3.40 9.93
N HIS A 484 16.54 2.85 10.59
CA HIS A 484 16.06 3.40 11.86
C HIS A 484 17.02 3.04 12.99
N SER A 485 17.55 4.07 13.64
CA SER A 485 18.31 3.89 14.88
C SER A 485 17.37 3.64 16.08
N ALA A 486 17.93 3.15 17.20
CA ALA A 486 17.16 3.07 18.44
C ALA A 486 16.66 4.45 18.90
N GLU A 487 17.44 5.49 18.63
CA GLU A 487 17.08 6.88 18.94
C GLU A 487 15.92 7.36 18.06
N ASP A 488 15.88 6.97 16.78
CA ASP A 488 14.75 7.28 15.90
C ASP A 488 13.46 6.68 16.43
N VAL A 489 13.53 5.41 16.88
CA VAL A 489 12.40 4.71 17.49
C VAL A 489 11.93 5.42 18.75
N ASN A 490 12.85 5.85 19.62
CA ASN A 490 12.52 6.62 20.82
C ASN A 490 11.81 7.94 20.48
N GLN A 491 12.27 8.65 19.44
CA GLN A 491 11.66 9.90 18.99
C GLN A 491 10.27 9.69 18.41
N ILE A 492 10.05 8.61 17.64
CA ILE A 492 8.71 8.23 17.16
C ILE A 492 7.77 8.00 18.35
N VAL A 493 8.21 7.22 19.35
CA VAL A 493 7.43 6.93 20.56
C VAL A 493 7.09 8.23 21.30
N ALA A 494 8.10 9.06 21.58
CA ALA A 494 7.92 10.32 22.29
C ALA A 494 6.96 11.28 21.57
N ALA A 495 7.11 11.45 20.26
CA ALA A 495 6.25 12.32 19.46
C ALA A 495 4.81 11.81 19.41
N CYS A 496 4.60 10.50 19.31
CA CYS A 496 3.27 9.89 19.32
C CYS A 496 2.57 10.13 20.68
N LEU A 497 3.26 9.87 21.79
CA LEU A 497 2.73 10.08 23.14
C LEU A 497 2.44 11.55 23.42
N ALA A 498 3.33 12.47 23.03
CA ALA A 498 3.10 13.91 23.16
C ALA A 498 1.85 14.35 22.36
N SER A 499 1.73 13.89 21.12
CA SER A 499 0.59 14.20 20.25
C SER A 499 -0.73 13.67 20.82
N ALA A 500 -0.74 12.44 21.35
CA ALA A 500 -1.92 11.84 21.94
C ALA A 500 -2.34 12.56 23.24
N ARG A 501 -1.38 12.98 24.07
CA ARG A 501 -1.65 13.79 25.28
C ARG A 501 -2.23 15.15 24.94
N GLU A 502 -1.71 15.82 23.91
CA GLU A 502 -2.27 17.10 23.44
C GLU A 502 -3.74 16.96 22.99
N LEU A 503 -4.07 15.90 22.25
CA LEU A 503 -5.45 15.62 21.85
C LEU A 503 -6.35 15.27 23.03
N ALA A 504 -5.86 14.49 24.00
CA ALA A 504 -6.59 14.19 25.22
C ALA A 504 -6.87 15.46 26.04
N ALA A 505 -5.87 16.32 26.22
CA ALA A 505 -6.00 17.60 26.93
C ALA A 505 -6.98 18.56 26.24
N ALA A 506 -7.01 18.55 24.90
CA ALA A 506 -7.96 19.34 24.10
C ALA A 506 -9.36 18.71 24.03
N GLY A 507 -9.58 17.53 24.61
CA GLY A 507 -10.88 16.86 24.66
C GLY A 507 -11.26 16.07 23.40
N PHE A 508 -10.30 15.71 22.53
CA PHE A 508 -10.56 14.87 21.35
C PHE A 508 -10.53 13.37 21.66
N PHE A 509 -9.82 12.95 22.72
CA PHE A 509 -9.69 11.55 23.14
C PHE A 509 -10.43 11.25 24.45
N GLN A 510 -11.52 11.97 24.74
CA GLN A 510 -12.39 11.63 25.85
C GLN A 510 -13.38 10.55 25.40
N THR A 511 -13.45 9.47 26.16
CA THR A 511 -14.57 8.51 26.04
C THR A 511 -15.85 9.26 26.42
N PRO A 512 -16.96 9.09 25.70
CA PRO A 512 -18.24 9.63 26.15
C PRO A 512 -18.44 9.20 27.61
N LEU A 513 -18.70 10.14 28.51
CA LEU A 513 -19.16 9.80 29.85
C LEU A 513 -20.34 8.85 29.67
N SER A 514 -20.23 7.64 30.22
CA SER A 514 -21.31 6.67 30.24
C SER A 514 -22.55 7.38 30.77
N VAL A 515 -23.54 7.60 29.89
CA VAL A 515 -24.86 8.12 30.27
C VAL A 515 -25.66 7.00 30.89
#